data_AF-A0A1G8GQ73-F1
#
_entry.id   AF-A0A1G8GQ73-F1
#
_cell.length_a   1.000
_cell.length_b   1.000
_cell.length_c   1.000
_cell.angle_alpha   90.00
_cell.angle_beta   90.00
_cell.angle_gamma   90.00
#
_symmetry.space_group_name_H-M   'P 1'
#
loop_
_entity.id
_entity.type
_entity.pdbx_description
1 polymer ?
#
loop_
_entity_poly.entity_id
_entity_poly.type
_entity_poly.pdbx_seq_one_letter_code
_entity_poly.pdbx_strand_id
1 'polypeptide(L)'
;MKTFAKAIAATVLLTASAAGWASSGLTPQQCNDYPFKRLKAEVTHKQLMTELAELEAVGYQPNSNDIDYPSDIMRAEKKLRAQYRQDCVAPNSMAKIPYSANP
;
A
#
# COMPACT_ATOMS: atom_id res chain seq x y z
N MET A 1 -32.47 -17.68 -38.27
CA MET A 1 -31.57 -16.51 -38.33
C MET A 1 -31.81 -15.45 -37.25
N LYS A 2 -32.71 -15.65 -36.26
CA LYS A 2 -33.06 -14.60 -35.27
C LYS A 2 -32.51 -14.83 -33.85
N THR A 3 -31.92 -16.00 -33.60
CA THR A 3 -31.29 -16.39 -32.32
C THR A 3 -29.78 -16.16 -32.32
N PHE A 4 -29.14 -16.23 -33.49
CA PHE A 4 -27.71 -15.97 -33.66
C PHE A 4 -27.33 -14.49 -33.50
N ALA A 5 -28.23 -13.57 -33.89
CA ALA A 5 -28.01 -12.13 -33.69
C ALA A 5 -27.99 -11.72 -32.20
N LYS A 6 -28.72 -12.45 -31.34
CA LYS A 6 -28.72 -12.22 -29.89
C LYS A 6 -27.50 -12.82 -29.18
N ALA A 7 -26.92 -13.88 -29.74
CA ALA A 7 -25.73 -14.53 -29.19
C ALA A 7 -24.45 -13.69 -29.39
N ILE A 8 -24.39 -12.90 -30.47
CA ILE A 8 -23.24 -12.04 -30.78
C ILE A 8 -23.24 -10.77 -29.90
N ALA A 9 -24.41 -10.29 -29.48
CA ALA A 9 -24.51 -9.10 -28.62
C ALA A 9 -24.04 -9.34 -27.17
N ALA A 10 -23.96 -10.60 -26.72
CA ALA A 10 -23.64 -10.94 -25.33
C ALA A 10 -22.14 -11.09 -25.02
N THR A 11 -21.27 -11.14 -26.05
CA THR A 11 -19.83 -11.39 -25.86
C THR A 11 -18.96 -10.13 -25.80
N VAL A 12 -19.52 -8.94 -26.09
CA VAL A 12 -18.73 -7.69 -26.13
C VAL A 12 -18.69 -6.96 -24.77
N LEU A 13 -19.54 -7.30 -23.80
CA LEU A 13 -19.64 -6.56 -22.53
C LEU A 13 -18.75 -7.06 -21.37
N LEU A 14 -17.92 -8.10 -21.57
CA LEU A 14 -17.14 -8.72 -20.47
C LEU A 14 -15.65 -8.38 -20.46
N THR A 15 -15.20 -7.42 -21.27
CA THR A 15 -13.81 -6.90 -21.21
C THR A 15 -13.78 -5.47 -20.68
N ALA A 16 -14.38 -5.24 -19.51
CA ALA A 16 -13.94 -4.13 -18.65
C ALA A 16 -12.70 -4.63 -17.89
N SER A 17 -11.56 -4.67 -18.59
CA SER A 17 -10.26 -4.96 -18.01
C SER A 17 -10.02 -4.02 -16.83
N ALA A 18 -9.74 -4.60 -15.67
CA ALA A 18 -9.39 -3.90 -14.45
C ALA A 18 -8.07 -3.14 -14.64
N ALA A 19 -8.12 -1.97 -15.27
CA ALA A 19 -7.04 -1.01 -15.24
C ALA A 19 -7.27 -0.12 -14.02
N GLY A 20 -6.38 -0.19 -13.02
CA GLY A 20 -6.35 0.90 -12.04
C GLY A 20 -5.65 0.68 -10.71
N TRP A 21 -4.56 -0.06 -10.62
CA TRP A 21 -3.59 0.14 -9.52
C TRP A 21 -2.24 -0.52 -9.86
N ALA A 22 -1.59 0.01 -10.89
CA ALA A 22 -0.13 -0.04 -10.96
C ALA A 22 0.40 1.32 -10.49
N SER A 23 -0.09 1.81 -9.34
CA SER A 23 0.58 2.91 -8.64
C SER A 23 1.82 2.29 -7.99
N SER A 24 3.01 2.69 -8.42
CA SER A 24 4.28 2.19 -7.88
C SER A 24 4.57 2.71 -6.44
N GLY A 25 3.53 3.06 -5.68
CA GLY A 25 3.59 3.68 -4.36
C GLY A 25 2.20 3.88 -3.76
N LEU A 26 2.15 4.02 -2.43
CA LEU A 26 0.92 4.26 -1.68
C LEU A 26 0.35 5.65 -1.98
N THR A 27 -0.97 5.81 -1.83
CA THR A 27 -1.59 7.14 -1.91
C THR A 27 -1.11 8.03 -0.76
N PRO A 28 -1.16 9.37 -0.88
CA PRO A 28 -0.78 10.27 0.21
C PRO A 28 -1.52 9.99 1.52
N GLN A 29 -2.78 9.55 1.43
CA GLN A 29 -3.57 9.16 2.60
C GLN A 29 -2.99 7.92 3.27
N GLN A 30 -2.71 6.86 2.51
CA GLN A 30 -2.10 5.63 3.03
C GLN A 30 -0.71 5.91 3.63
N CYS A 31 0.05 6.84 3.06
CA CYS A 31 1.32 7.29 3.62
C CYS A 31 1.19 8.06 4.94
N ASN A 32 0.04 8.66 5.23
CA ASN A 32 -0.23 9.31 6.51
C ASN A 32 -0.65 8.34 7.61
N ASP A 33 -1.09 7.14 7.23
CA ASP A 33 -1.54 6.11 8.15
C ASP A 33 -0.37 5.31 8.77
N TYR A 34 0.86 5.50 8.28
CA TYR A 34 2.06 4.86 8.83
C TYR A 34 2.40 5.35 10.26
N PRO A 35 2.95 4.47 11.13
CA PRO A 35 3.31 4.74 12.54
C PRO A 35 4.36 5.84 12.74
N PHE A 36 5.05 6.26 11.68
CA PHE A 36 6.12 7.26 11.77
C PHE A 36 5.60 8.70 11.75
N LYS A 37 4.30 8.90 11.48
CA LYS A 37 3.68 10.23 11.55
C LYS A 37 3.27 10.53 12.99
N ARG A 38 3.66 11.71 13.48
CA ARG A 38 3.19 12.23 14.78
C ARG A 38 1.66 12.24 14.80
N LEU A 39 1.08 11.53 15.77
CA LEU A 39 -0.35 11.60 16.04
C LEU A 39 -0.70 12.97 16.62
N LYS A 40 -1.90 13.47 16.27
CA LYS A 40 -2.45 14.73 16.79
C LYS A 40 -3.31 14.54 18.05
N ALA A 41 -3.57 13.30 18.42
CA ALA A 41 -4.40 12.87 19.54
C ALA A 41 -3.77 11.64 20.20
N GLU A 42 -4.37 11.17 21.29
CA GLU A 42 -3.98 9.93 21.95
C GLU A 42 -4.10 8.73 20.99
N VAL A 43 -3.22 7.74 21.20
CA VAL A 43 -3.24 6.49 20.45
C VAL A 43 -4.53 5.74 20.74
N THR A 44 -5.30 5.42 19.71
CA THR A 44 -6.44 4.51 19.83
C THR A 44 -5.98 3.06 19.80
N HIS A 45 -6.74 2.16 20.44
CA HIS A 45 -6.46 0.72 20.38
C HIS A 45 -6.38 0.19 18.94
N LYS A 46 -7.22 0.71 18.03
CA LYS A 46 -7.19 0.34 16.62
C LYS A 46 -5.87 0.73 15.95
N GLN A 47 -5.38 1.94 16.22
CA GLN A 47 -4.09 2.39 15.69
C GLN A 47 -2.97 1.50 16.21
N LEU A 48 -2.90 1.28 17.53
CA LEU A 48 -1.90 0.40 18.13
C LEU A 48 -1.86 -0.99 17.48
N MET A 49 -3.02 -1.62 17.27
CA MET A 49 -3.10 -2.94 16.64
C MET A 49 -2.69 -2.92 15.16
N THR A 50 -2.92 -1.80 14.48
CA THR A 50 -2.46 -1.62 13.09
C THR A 50 -0.93 -1.54 13.05
N GLU A 51 -0.33 -0.71 13.91
CA GLU A 51 1.12 -0.58 14.00
C GLU A 51 1.79 -1.91 14.38
N LEU A 52 1.19 -2.67 15.29
CA LEU A 52 1.67 -4.01 15.65
C LEU A 52 1.63 -4.96 14.45
N ALA A 53 0.52 -5.00 13.71
CA ALA A 53 0.38 -5.85 12.53
C ALA A 53 1.42 -5.50 11.43
N GLU A 54 1.75 -4.22 11.27
CA GLU A 54 2.80 -3.78 10.33
C GLU A 54 4.20 -4.22 10.77
N LEU A 55 4.50 -4.16 12.07
CA LEU A 55 5.75 -4.69 12.63
C LEU A 55 5.84 -6.21 12.45
N GLU A 56 4.75 -6.93 12.70
CA GLU A 56 4.68 -8.38 12.50
C GLU A 56 4.86 -8.76 11.03
N ALA A 57 4.31 -7.99 10.11
CA ALA A 57 4.48 -8.19 8.66
C ALA A 57 5.94 -8.07 8.20
N VAL A 58 6.79 -7.31 8.90
CA VAL A 58 8.24 -7.22 8.64
C VAL A 58 9.09 -8.14 9.50
N GLY A 59 8.44 -9.01 10.29
CA GLY A 59 9.04 -10.10 11.04
C GLY A 59 9.31 -9.82 12.53
N TYR A 60 8.63 -8.83 13.13
CA TYR A 60 8.56 -8.75 14.59
C TYR A 60 7.69 -9.88 15.12
N GLN A 61 8.07 -10.49 16.23
CA GLN A 61 7.29 -11.53 16.89
C GLN A 61 7.24 -11.20 18.39
N PRO A 62 6.16 -10.57 18.88
CA PRO A 62 6.05 -10.24 20.30
C PRO A 62 6.02 -11.52 21.14
N ASN A 63 6.89 -11.60 22.15
CA ASN A 63 6.95 -12.69 23.11
C ASN A 63 7.04 -12.12 24.53
N SER A 64 6.44 -12.82 25.50
CA SER A 64 6.49 -12.43 26.92
C SER A 64 7.89 -12.61 27.53
N ASN A 65 8.68 -13.55 27.00
CA ASN A 65 10.06 -13.81 27.41
C ASN A 65 11.02 -13.57 26.24
N ASP A 66 11.15 -12.29 25.86
CA ASP A 66 12.04 -11.87 24.79
C ASP A 66 13.42 -11.48 25.35
N ILE A 67 14.42 -12.34 25.14
CA ILE A 67 15.81 -12.12 25.55
C ILE A 67 16.51 -11.06 24.67
N ASP A 68 16.00 -10.84 23.47
CA ASP A 68 16.60 -9.96 22.47
C ASP A 68 15.96 -8.57 22.50
N TYR A 69 14.95 -8.33 23.34
CA TYR A 69 14.32 -7.01 23.51
C TYR A 69 15.33 -5.96 23.99
N PRO A 70 15.41 -4.77 23.36
CA PRO A 70 14.53 -4.26 22.29
C PRO A 70 15.11 -4.44 20.86
N SER A 71 16.17 -5.23 20.67
CA SER A 71 16.86 -5.39 19.39
C SER A 71 15.95 -5.86 18.26
N ASP A 72 15.01 -6.74 18.57
CA ASP A 72 14.09 -7.34 17.60
C ASP A 72 13.06 -6.34 17.08
N ILE A 73 12.44 -5.57 17.97
CA ILE A 73 11.54 -4.47 17.57
C ILE A 73 12.29 -3.38 16.82
N MET A 74 13.51 -3.01 17.22
CA MET A 74 14.32 -2.02 16.48
C MET A 74 14.68 -2.50 15.07
N ARG A 75 14.95 -3.79 14.89
CA ARG A 75 15.24 -4.40 13.58
C ARG A 75 13.99 -4.36 12.69
N ALA A 76 12.82 -4.68 13.24
CA ALA A 76 11.55 -4.58 12.54
C ALA A 76 11.22 -3.14 12.13
N GLU A 77 11.32 -2.18 13.05
CA GLU A 77 11.12 -0.75 12.76
C GLU A 77 12.03 -0.27 11.62
N LYS A 78 13.30 -0.68 11.61
CA LYS A 78 14.25 -0.31 10.55
C LYS A 78 13.79 -0.80 9.18
N LYS A 79 13.27 -2.04 9.09
CA LYS A 79 12.71 -2.61 7.86
C LYS A 79 11.45 -1.86 7.43
N LEU A 80 10.52 -1.63 8.36
CA LEU A 80 9.27 -0.91 8.09
C LEU A 80 9.54 0.53 7.63
N ARG A 81 10.52 1.23 8.22
CA ARG A 81 10.97 2.55 7.74
C ARG A 81 11.56 2.49 6.32
N ALA A 82 12.20 1.38 5.94
CA ALA A 82 12.72 1.22 4.58
C ALA A 82 11.59 1.05 3.56
N GLN A 83 10.55 0.26 3.88
CA GLN A 83 9.33 0.14 3.08
C GLN A 83 8.61 1.48 2.96
N TYR A 84 8.38 2.19 4.07
CA TYR A 84 7.80 3.53 4.04
C TYR A 84 8.55 4.50 3.11
N ARG A 85 9.89 4.49 3.13
CA ARG A 85 10.67 5.34 2.21
C ARG A 85 10.47 4.98 0.75
N GLN A 86 10.35 3.69 0.43
CA GLN A 86 10.09 3.22 -0.92
C GLN A 86 8.68 3.63 -1.38
N ASP A 87 7.68 3.45 -0.52
CA ASP A 87 6.28 3.65 -0.87
C ASP A 87 5.84 5.12 -0.89
N CYS A 88 6.47 5.96 -0.04
CA CYS A 88 5.96 7.30 0.29
C CYS A 88 6.97 8.45 0.10
N VAL A 89 8.27 8.19 0.08
CA VAL A 89 9.32 9.24 0.01
C VAL A 89 10.07 9.24 -1.31
N ALA A 90 10.20 8.08 -1.96
CA ALA A 90 10.74 8.02 -3.30
C ALA A 90 9.93 8.98 -4.19
N PRO A 91 10.58 9.83 -5.00
CA PRO A 91 9.85 10.61 -5.98
C PRO A 91 9.12 9.59 -6.83
N ASN A 92 7.79 9.63 -6.81
CA ASN A 92 6.96 8.96 -7.81
C ASN A 92 7.48 9.41 -9.17
N SER A 93 8.40 8.64 -9.74
CA SER A 93 9.22 9.00 -10.91
C SER A 93 8.42 8.82 -12.20
N MET A 94 7.11 9.05 -12.14
CA MET A 94 6.19 9.07 -13.27
C MET A 94 5.18 10.21 -13.20
N ALA A 95 5.42 11.26 -12.40
CA ALA A 95 4.70 12.54 -12.53
C ALA A 95 5.31 13.48 -13.59
N LYS A 96 6.07 12.96 -14.56
CA LYS A 96 6.52 13.70 -15.75
C LYS A 96 6.59 12.78 -16.96
N ILE A 97 5.45 12.45 -17.54
CA ILE A 97 5.40 12.41 -19.00
C ILE A 97 4.81 13.76 -19.41
N PRO A 98 5.60 14.71 -19.96
CA PRO A 98 4.99 15.82 -20.66
C PRO A 98 4.21 15.19 -21.81
N TYR A 99 2.89 15.31 -21.77
CA TYR A 99 2.05 15.11 -22.94
C TYR A 99 2.56 16.08 -24.02
N SER A 100 3.34 15.55 -24.95
CA SER A 100 3.77 16.27 -26.15
C SER A 100 2.55 16.42 -27.03
N ALA A 101 1.90 17.58 -26.93
CA ALA A 101 0.90 17.98 -27.89
C ALA A 101 1.59 18.37 -29.20
N ASN A 102 1.37 17.54 -30.23
CA ASN A 102 1.05 17.94 -31.62
C ASN A 102 2.16 18.58 -32.49
N PRO A 103 2.03 18.58 -33.84
CA PRO A 103 0.83 18.66 -34.70
C PRO A 103 0.37 17.37 -35.40
#